data_AF-A0A2V6JDW7-F1
#
_entry.id   AF-A0A2V6JDW7-F1
#
_cell.length_a   1.000
_cell.length_b   1.000
_cell.length_c   1.000
_cell.angle_alpha   90.00
_cell.angle_beta   90.00
_cell.angle_gamma   90.00
#
_symmetry.space_group_name_H-M   'P 1'
#
loop_
_entity.id
_entity.type
_entity.pdbx_description
1 polymer ?
#
loop_
_entity_poly.entity_id
_entity_poly.type
_entity_poly.pdbx_seq_one_letter_code
_entity_poly.pdbx_strand_id
1 'polypeptide(L)' 'DYGWALSGRNTIDLYMANQREMNSWGARQETIEILRWGDRQESLQFLRRHQDYRHIKRMVLELEGREREAAAVQ' A
#
# COMPACT_ATOMS: atom_id res chain seq x y z
N ASP A 1 -21.23 -16.90 13.83
CA ASP A 1 -21.44 -15.44 13.78
C ASP A 1 -22.19 -15.12 12.49
N TYR A 2 -23.02 -14.09 12.49
CA TYR A 2 -23.82 -13.69 11.32
C TYR A 2 -23.70 -12.18 11.12
N GLY A 3 -23.53 -11.75 9.87
CA GLY A 3 -23.41 -10.35 9.50
C GLY A 3 -24.18 -10.04 8.22
N TRP A 4 -24.67 -8.80 8.10
CA TRP A 4 -25.39 -8.37 6.89
C TRP A 4 -24.54 -8.51 5.62
N ALA A 5 -23.20 -8.40 5.75
CA ALA A 5 -22.24 -8.61 4.67
C ALA A 5 -22.21 -10.05 4.11
N LEU A 6 -22.67 -11.03 4.91
CA LEU A 6 -22.72 -12.46 4.56
C LEU A 6 -24.11 -12.91 4.05
N SER A 7 -25.15 -12.09 4.20
CA SER A 7 -26.51 -12.47 3.83
C SER A 7 -26.72 -12.43 2.31
N GLY A 8 -27.35 -13.46 1.74
CA GLY A 8 -27.70 -13.53 0.31
C GLY A 8 -26.52 -13.75 -0.63
N ARG A 9 -25.35 -14.14 -0.10
CA ARG A 9 -24.12 -14.43 -0.86
C ARG A 9 -23.51 -15.76 -0.41
N ASN A 10 -22.81 -16.44 -1.31
CA ASN A 10 -22.08 -17.66 -0.98
C ASN A 10 -20.68 -17.31 -0.41
N THR A 11 -20.66 -16.60 0.72
CA THR A 11 -19.44 -16.08 1.35
C THR A 11 -19.34 -16.58 2.79
N ILE A 12 -18.12 -16.89 3.22
CA ILE A 12 -17.81 -17.30 4.58
C ILE A 12 -16.84 -16.29 5.19
N ASP A 13 -17.03 -15.96 6.47
CA ASP A 13 -16.03 -15.24 7.26
C ASP A 13 -15.21 -16.24 8.07
N LEU A 14 -13.89 -16.16 7.94
CA LEU A 14 -12.97 -16.98 8.71
C LEU A 14 -12.51 -16.22 9.94
N TYR A 15 -12.69 -16.83 11.11
CA TYR A 15 -12.18 -16.28 12.36
C TYR A 15 -10.66 -16.40 12.44
N MET A 16 -10.01 -15.33 12.89
CA MET A 16 -8.58 -15.27 13.22
C MET A 16 -8.44 -14.69 14.62
N ALA A 17 -7.49 -15.20 15.42
CA ALA A 17 -7.39 -14.83 16.83
C ALA A 17 -6.78 -13.43 17.03
N ASN A 18 -6.03 -12.93 16.06
CA ASN A 18 -5.42 -11.61 16.09
C ASN A 18 -5.21 -11.02 14.67
N GLN A 19 -4.92 -9.73 14.61
CA GLN A 19 -4.74 -9.00 13.35
C GLN A 19 -3.55 -9.50 12.52
N ARG A 20 -2.51 -10.04 13.17
CA ARG A 20 -1.34 -10.60 12.47
C ARG A 20 -1.73 -11.84 11.66
N GLU A 21 -2.50 -12.75 12.26
CA GLU A 21 -3.02 -13.94 11.57
C GLU A 21 -3.93 -13.57 10.40
N MET A 22 -4.81 -12.58 10.59
CA MET A 22 -5.65 -12.05 9.51
C MET A 22 -4.81 -11.51 8.34
N ASN A 23 -3.77 -10.71 8.62
CA ASN A 23 -2.89 -10.16 7.59
C ASN A 23 -2.10 -11.27 6.87
N SER A 24 -1.75 -12.35 7.56
CA SER A 24 -1.05 -13.49 6.97
C SER A 24 -1.96 -14.39 6.13
N TRP A 25 -3.26 -14.49 6.46
CA TRP A 25 -4.19 -15.36 5.75
C TRP A 25 -4.34 -15.01 4.26
N GLY A 26 -4.39 -13.71 3.94
CA GLY A 26 -4.52 -13.22 2.56
C GLY A 26 -3.19 -13.09 1.82
N ALA A 27 -2.04 -13.23 2.50
CA ALA A 27 -0.74 -13.03 1.91
C ALA A 27 -0.34 -14.22 1.03
N ARG A 28 0.13 -13.94 -0.19
CA ARG A 28 0.62 -14.96 -1.13
C ARG A 28 1.96 -14.55 -1.70
N GLN A 29 2.82 -15.54 -1.92
CA GLN A 29 4.09 -15.34 -2.63
C GLN A 29 3.85 -15.73 -4.08
N GLU A 30 3.74 -14.73 -4.94
CA GLU A 30 3.50 -14.91 -6.36
C GLU A 30 4.58 -14.17 -7.15
N THR A 31 5.00 -14.74 -8.26
CA THR A 31 5.92 -14.07 -9.18
C THR A 31 5.17 -12.98 -9.94
N ILE A 32 5.69 -11.75 -9.90
CA ILE A 32 5.14 -10.61 -10.64
C ILE A 32 6.00 -10.35 -11.88
N GLU A 33 5.34 -10.09 -13.01
CA GLU A 33 5.98 -9.66 -14.25
C GLU A 33 5.95 -8.13 -14.39
N ILE A 34 7.10 -7.52 -14.70
CA ILE A 34 7.20 -6.08 -14.97
C ILE A 34 6.84 -5.84 -16.43
N LEU A 35 5.59 -5.46 -16.70
CA LEU A 35 5.13 -5.15 -18.06
C LEU A 35 5.74 -3.84 -18.61
N ARG A 36 5.90 -2.85 -17.75
CA ARG A 36 6.49 -1.54 -18.08
C ARG A 36 6.95 -0.83 -16.80
N TRP A 37 8.08 -0.16 -16.87
CA TRP A 37 8.52 0.75 -15.81
C TRP A 37 7.64 1.99 -15.74
N GLY A 38 7.35 2.47 -14.53
CA GLY A 38 6.59 3.71 -14.34
C GLY A 38 7.37 4.95 -14.77
N ASP A 39 6.65 6.03 -15.07
CA ASP A 39 7.25 7.33 -15.33
C ASP A 39 7.45 8.11 -14.01
N ARG A 40 8.63 8.74 -13.88
CA ARG A 40 9.01 9.47 -12.67
C ARG A 40 8.18 10.74 -12.49
N GLN A 41 7.86 11.45 -13.58
CA GLN A 41 7.11 12.70 -13.53
C GLN A 41 5.63 12.45 -13.21
N GLU A 42 5.05 11.41 -13.82
CA GLU A 42 3.70 10.95 -13.53
C GLU A 42 3.56 10.57 -12.05
N SER A 43 4.51 9.77 -11.53
CA SER A 43 4.56 9.40 -10.11
C SER A 43 4.60 10.65 -9.21
N LEU A 44 5.46 11.62 -9.55
CA LEU A 44 5.59 12.88 -8.80
C LEU A 44 4.28 13.70 -8.83
N GLN A 45 3.58 13.74 -9.97
CA GLN A 45 2.31 14.46 -10.11
C GLN A 45 1.24 13.92 -9.15
N PHE A 46 1.13 12.60 -9.03
CA PHE A 46 0.18 11.96 -8.11
C PHE A 46 0.59 12.17 -6.64
N LEU A 47 1.87 11.93 -6.32
CA LEU A 47 2.36 11.95 -4.93
C LEU A 47 2.38 13.35 -4.31
N ARG A 48 2.60 14.40 -5.11
CA ARG A 48 2.66 15.80 -4.62
C ARG A 48 1.41 16.24 -3.85
N ARG A 49 0.24 15.66 -4.16
CA ARG A 49 -1.05 15.98 -3.52
C ARG A 49 -1.22 15.35 -2.14
N HIS A 50 -0.38 14.39 -1.77
CA HIS A 50 -0.56 13.56 -0.58
C HIS A 50 0.64 13.64 0.39
N GLN A 51 1.34 14.77 0.42
CA GLN A 51 2.55 14.95 1.23
C GLN A 51 2.29 15.09 2.75
N ASP A 52 1.03 15.09 3.19
CA ASP A 52 0.67 15.03 4.62
C ASP A 52 1.16 13.72 5.26
N TYR A 53 1.27 12.66 4.47
CA TYR A 53 1.87 11.41 4.90
C TYR A 53 3.40 11.48 4.79
N ARG A 54 4.10 11.25 5.91
CA ARG A 54 5.57 11.32 5.99
C ARG A 54 6.26 10.47 4.92
N HIS A 55 5.80 9.24 4.72
CA HIS A 55 6.36 8.33 3.72
C HIS A 55 6.18 8.86 2.30
N ILE A 56 5.06 9.53 2.00
CA ILE A 56 4.82 10.16 0.69
C ILE A 56 5.71 11.37 0.49
N LYS A 57 5.84 12.23 1.51
CA LYS A 57 6.76 13.36 1.48
C LYS A 57 8.20 12.92 1.20
N ARG A 58 8.64 11.85 1.85
CA ARG A 58 9.96 11.24 1.58
C ARG A 58 10.10 10.79 0.13
N MET A 59 9.12 10.03 -0.40
CA MET A 59 9.13 9.60 -1.81
C MET A 59 9.17 10.79 -2.78
N VAL A 60 8.43 11.87 -2.51
CA VAL A 60 8.47 13.09 -3.33
C VAL A 60 9.88 13.69 -3.33
N LEU A 61 10.54 13.80 -2.17
CA LEU A 61 11.90 14.31 -2.08
C LEU A 61 12.90 13.42 -2.84
N GLU A 62 12.77 12.10 -2.77
CA GLU A 62 13.59 11.15 -3.54
C GLU A 62 13.37 11.35 -5.06
N LEU A 63 12.10 11.49 -5.48
CA LEU A 63 11.74 11.77 -6.87
C LEU A 63 12.21 13.16 -7.34
N GLU A 64 12.42 14.12 -6.45
CA GLU A 64 13.00 15.44 -6.75
C GLU A 64 14.54 15.45 -6.69
N GLY A 65 15.19 14.33 -6.33
CA GLY A 65 16.65 14.23 -6.21
C GLY A 65 17.21 14.83 -4.91
N ARG A 66 16.35 15.05 -3.92
CA ARG A 66 16.69 15.67 -2.62
C ARG A 66 16.98 14.60 -1.57
N GLU A 67 17.94 13.72 -1.86
CA GLU A 67 18.20 12.51 -1.04
C GLU A 67 18.55 12.83 0.43
N ARG A 68 19.31 13.90 0.67
CA ARG A 68 19.65 14.33 2.05
C ARG A 68 18.42 14.71 2.86
N GLU A 69 17.47 15.39 2.22
CA GLU A 69 16.24 15.82 2.87
C GLU A 69 15.28 14.65 3.04
N ALA A 70 15.21 13.75 2.05
CA ALA A 70 14.45 12.51 2.15
C ALA A 70 14.92 11.65 3.33
N ALA A 71 16.23 11.49 3.50
CA ALA A 71 16.81 10.74 4.62
C ALA A 71 16.54 11.38 5.99
N ALA A 72 16.31 12.70 6.04
CA ALA A 72 15.96 13.41 7.27
C ALA A 72 14.49 13.25 7.67
N VAL A 73 13.62 12.74 6.78
CA VAL A 73 12.21 12.43 7.11
C VAL A 73 12.16 11.11 7.88
N GLN A 74 12.07 11.19 9.21
CA GLN A 74 11.85 10.06 10.14
C GLN A 74 10.36 9.73 10.36
#